data_AF-A0A1S9PJM7-F1
#
_entry.id   AF-A0A1S9PJM7-F1
#
_cell.length_a   1.000
_cell.length_b   1.000
_cell.length_c   1.000
_cell.angle_alpha   90.00
_cell.angle_beta   90.00
_cell.angle_gamma   90.00
#
_symmetry.space_group_name_H-M   'P 1'
#
loop_
_entity.id
_entity.type
_entity.pdbx_description
1 polymer ?
#
loop_
_entity_poly.entity_id
_entity_poly.type
_entity_poly.pdbx_seq_one_letter_code
_entity_poly.pdbx_strand_id
1 'polypeptide(L)'
;MGLGAPELILILVVLLLTFPLYFLPSILGRKKHNSTSIFLLNLFLGWTAVGWIVALIWALSNDAPPVIFNNIPPPQAPREKSKADELTKLARLHSDGVLTQEEFDTEKRKLLSQ
;
A
#
# COMPACT_ATOMS: atom_id res chain seq x y z
N MET A 1 -53.05 -1.76 -29.57
CA MET A 1 -53.08 -1.40 -28.13
C MET A 1 -51.92 -0.45 -27.90
N GLY A 2 -52.21 0.85 -27.73
CA GLY A 2 -51.19 1.85 -27.44
C GLY A 2 -50.97 1.93 -25.93
N LEU A 3 -49.73 2.24 -25.53
CA LEU A 3 -49.39 2.43 -24.12
C LEU A 3 -50.25 3.54 -23.52
N GLY A 4 -51.09 3.19 -22.55
CA GLY A 4 -51.97 4.11 -21.85
C GLY A 4 -51.25 4.86 -20.72
N ALA A 5 -51.84 5.98 -20.29
CA ALA A 5 -51.38 6.75 -19.13
C ALA A 5 -51.09 5.90 -17.86
N PRO A 6 -51.91 4.90 -17.46
CA PRO A 6 -51.60 4.10 -16.27
C PRO A 6 -50.33 3.24 -16.44
N GLU A 7 -50.05 2.76 -17.65
CA GLU A 7 -48.85 1.95 -17.93
C GLU A 7 -47.60 2.81 -17.87
N LEU A 8 -47.66 4.06 -18.37
CA LEU A 8 -46.57 5.02 -18.26
C LEU A 8 -46.27 5.40 -16.80
N ILE A 9 -47.31 5.60 -15.99
CA ILE A 9 -47.15 5.89 -14.56
C ILE A 9 -46.49 4.70 -13.85
N LEU A 10 -46.92 3.48 -14.15
CA LEU A 10 -46.34 2.28 -13.55
C LEU A 10 -44.86 2.11 -13.94
N ILE A 11 -44.52 2.31 -15.22
CA ILE A 11 -43.13 2.28 -15.69
C ILE A 11 -42.29 3.35 -14.99
N LEU A 12 -42.81 4.57 -14.85
CA LEU A 12 -42.12 5.67 -14.16
C LEU A 12 -41.84 5.31 -12.69
N VAL A 13 -42.84 4.80 -11.97
CA VAL A 13 -42.69 4.40 -10.56
C VAL A 13 -41.67 3.29 -10.41
N VAL A 14 -41.72 2.26 -11.27
CA VAL A 14 -40.75 1.16 -11.27
C VAL A 14 -39.34 1.72 -11.50
N LEU A 15 -39.14 2.53 -12.53
CA LEU A 15 -37.85 3.16 -12.82
C LEU A 15 -37.34 3.99 -11.63
N LEU A 16 -38.20 4.80 -11.02
CA LEU A 16 -37.82 5.68 -9.91
C LEU A 16 -37.34 4.88 -8.69
N LEU A 17 -37.91 3.70 -8.46
CA LEU A 17 -37.52 2.80 -7.38
C LEU A 17 -36.29 1.97 -7.75
N THR A 18 -36.23 1.41 -8.96
CA THR A 18 -35.14 0.48 -9.34
C THR A 18 -33.84 1.20 -9.70
N PHE A 19 -33.91 2.41 -10.24
CA PHE A 19 -32.75 3.18 -10.66
C PHE A 19 -31.73 3.44 -9.53
N PRO A 20 -32.12 3.94 -8.33
CA PRO A 20 -31.17 4.11 -7.24
C PRO A 20 -30.62 2.77 -6.70
N LEU A 21 -31.42 1.69 -6.71
CA LEU A 21 -30.96 0.35 -6.33
C LEU A 21 -29.92 -0.21 -7.31
N TYR A 22 -30.06 0.10 -8.60
CA TYR A 22 -29.09 -0.29 -9.62
C TYR A 22 -27.71 0.34 -9.36
N PHE A 23 -27.68 1.60 -8.92
CA PHE A 23 -26.42 2.30 -8.59
C PHE A 23 -25.88 2.01 -7.19
N LEU A 24 -26.49 1.10 -6.44
CA LEU A 24 -26.11 0.76 -5.07
C LEU A 24 -24.61 0.36 -4.95
N PRO A 25 -24.02 -0.48 -5.82
CA PRO A 25 -22.59 -0.79 -5.77
C PRO A 25 -21.71 0.45 -5.92
N SER A 26 -22.05 1.33 -6.87
CA SER A 26 -21.33 2.58 -7.09
C SER A 26 -21.46 3.54 -5.91
N ILE A 27 -22.62 3.57 -5.24
CA ILE A 27 -22.89 4.38 -4.04
C ILE A 27 -22.10 3.87 -2.82
N LEU A 28 -21.96 2.56 -2.65
CA LEU A 28 -21.15 2.00 -1.57
C LEU A 28 -19.64 2.18 -1.82
N GLY A 29 -19.20 2.03 -3.07
CA GLY A 29 -17.81 2.15 -3.47
C GLY A 29 -17.24 3.58 -3.55
N ARG A 30 -18.05 4.63 -3.30
CA ARG A 30 -17.68 6.04 -3.53
C ARG A 30 -16.38 6.48 -2.85
N LYS A 31 -16.09 5.94 -1.66
CA LYS A 31 -14.91 6.29 -0.85
C LYS A 31 -13.70 5.37 -1.10
N LYS A 32 -13.83 4.39 -2.00
CA LYS A 32 -12.76 3.47 -2.37
C LYS A 32 -11.79 4.12 -3.34
N HIS A 33 -10.53 3.70 -3.29
CA HIS A 33 -9.54 4.10 -4.29
C HIS A 33 -10.00 3.70 -5.70
N ASN A 34 -10.64 2.53 -5.81
CA ASN A 34 -11.16 1.97 -7.04
C ASN A 34 -12.59 2.43 -7.39
N SER A 35 -13.07 3.56 -6.83
CA SER A 35 -14.43 4.07 -7.04
C SER A 35 -14.78 4.23 -8.53
N THR A 36 -13.85 4.76 -9.33
CA THR A 36 -14.02 4.90 -10.79
C THR A 36 -14.25 3.55 -11.46
N SER A 37 -13.45 2.54 -11.13
CA SER A 37 -13.57 1.22 -11.72
C SER A 37 -14.87 0.51 -11.32
N ILE A 38 -15.31 0.67 -10.07
CA ILE A 38 -16.62 0.18 -9.60
C ILE A 38 -17.75 0.88 -10.36
N PHE A 39 -17.63 2.19 -10.62
CA PHE A 39 -18.61 2.94 -11.40
C PHE A 39 -18.67 2.50 -12.86
N LEU A 40 -17.53 2.38 -13.56
CA LEU A 40 -17.50 1.91 -14.95
C LEU A 40 -18.05 0.48 -15.05
N LEU A 41 -17.66 -0.43 -14.15
CA LEU A 41 -18.17 -1.80 -14.14
C LEU A 41 -19.70 -1.82 -13.97
N ASN A 42 -20.23 -1.03 -13.03
CA ASN A 42 -21.68 -0.94 -12.83
C ASN A 42 -22.40 -0.27 -14.01
N LEU A 43 -21.78 0.69 -14.70
CA LEU A 43 -22.36 1.36 -15.86
C LEU A 43 -22.44 0.43 -17.09
N PHE A 44 -21.36 -0.29 -17.39
CA PHE A 44 -21.28 -1.13 -18.60
C PHE A 44 -21.76 -2.57 -18.38
N LEU A 45 -21.61 -3.11 -17.17
CA LEU A 45 -21.94 -4.51 -16.86
C LEU A 45 -23.02 -4.65 -15.75
N GLY A 46 -23.49 -3.58 -15.12
CA GLY A 46 -24.52 -3.68 -14.07
C GLY A 46 -25.89 -4.20 -14.57
N TRP A 47 -26.17 -4.08 -15.87
CA TRP A 47 -27.33 -4.69 -16.54
C TRP A 47 -27.28 -6.23 -16.54
N THR A 48 -26.10 -6.81 -16.26
CA THR A 48 -25.95 -8.24 -16.03
C THR A 48 -25.93 -8.52 -14.53
N ALA A 49 -26.63 -9.58 -14.10
CA ALA A 49 -26.60 -10.00 -12.69
C ALA A 49 -25.16 -10.22 -12.19
N VAL A 50 -24.30 -10.80 -13.03
CA VAL A 50 -22.89 -11.04 -12.72
C VAL A 50 -22.13 -9.73 -12.52
N GLY A 51 -22.23 -8.78 -13.45
CA GLY A 51 -21.53 -7.51 -13.34
C GLY A 51 -21.95 -6.67 -12.14
N TRP A 52 -23.25 -6.68 -11.82
CA TRP A 52 -23.78 -6.05 -10.61
C TRP A 52 -23.22 -6.68 -9.33
N ILE A 53 -23.16 -8.02 -9.25
CA ILE A 53 -22.58 -8.75 -8.10
C ILE A 53 -21.09 -8.46 -7.97
N VAL A 54 -20.32 -8.50 -9.06
CA VAL A 54 -18.87 -8.20 -9.02
C VAL A 54 -18.63 -6.76 -8.56
N ALA A 55 -19.42 -5.80 -9.04
CA ALA A 55 -19.35 -4.42 -8.58
C ALA A 55 -19.65 -4.30 -7.08
N LEU A 56 -20.63 -5.07 -6.58
CA LEU A 56 -20.98 -5.08 -5.16
C LEU A 56 -19.86 -5.68 -4.30
N ILE A 57 -19.29 -6.82 -4.72
CA ILE A 57 -18.15 -7.45 -4.04
C ILE A 57 -16.98 -6.47 -3.95
N TRP A 58 -16.70 -5.76 -5.05
CA TRP A 58 -15.61 -4.80 -5.07
C TRP A 58 -15.90 -3.57 -4.21
N ALA A 59 -17.14 -3.07 -4.21
CA ALA A 59 -17.56 -1.98 -3.33
C ALA A 59 -17.40 -2.32 -1.84
N LEU A 60 -17.64 -3.58 -1.48
CA LEU A 60 -17.53 -4.09 -0.11
C LEU A 60 -16.12 -4.58 0.26
N SER A 61 -15.23 -4.79 -0.71
CA SER A 61 -13.88 -5.29 -0.46
C SER A 61 -13.01 -4.22 0.17
N ASN A 62 -12.16 -4.60 1.13
CA ASN A 62 -11.20 -3.69 1.75
C ASN A 62 -10.11 -3.26 0.76
N ASP A 63 -9.70 -2.00 0.82
CA ASP A 63 -8.54 -1.55 0.08
C ASP A 63 -7.32 -2.27 0.68
N ALA A 64 -6.48 -2.88 -0.17
CA ALA A 64 -5.22 -3.42 0.31
C ALA A 64 -4.42 -2.27 0.94
N PRO A 65 -3.87 -2.43 2.15
CA PRO A 65 -3.00 -1.41 2.70
C PRO A 65 -1.88 -1.16 1.68
N PRO A 66 -1.52 0.12 1.43
CA PRO A 66 -0.41 0.41 0.54
C PRO A 66 0.78 -0.39 1.04
N VAL A 67 1.44 -1.14 0.15
CA VAL A 67 2.72 -1.76 0.45
C VAL A 67 3.67 -0.59 0.70
N ILE A 68 3.76 -0.18 1.97
CA ILE A 68 4.79 0.74 2.42
C ILE A 68 6.07 -0.05 2.21
N PHE A 69 6.76 0.17 1.09
CA PHE A 69 8.19 -0.06 0.99
C PHE A 69 8.82 0.95 1.93
N ASN A 70 8.69 0.67 3.23
CA ASN A 70 9.44 1.39 4.22
C ASN A 70 10.87 1.00 3.84
N ASN A 71 11.70 1.99 3.53
CA ASN A 71 13.14 1.79 3.43
C ASN A 71 13.69 1.45 4.82
N ILE A 72 13.05 0.57 5.59
CA ILE A 72 13.63 -0.15 6.71
C ILE A 72 14.78 -0.88 6.03
N PRO A 73 16.02 -0.40 6.18
CA PRO A 73 17.14 -1.21 5.74
C PRO A 73 16.94 -2.55 6.45
N PRO A 74 17.10 -3.71 5.77
CA PRO A 74 17.07 -5.00 6.45
C PRO A 74 17.84 -4.84 7.76
N PRO A 75 17.32 -5.32 8.93
CA PRO A 75 17.93 -5.09 10.23
C PRO A 75 19.42 -5.23 10.03
N GLN A 76 20.14 -4.10 10.06
CA GLN A 76 21.50 -4.08 9.52
C GLN A 76 22.22 -5.11 10.36
N ALA A 77 22.51 -6.29 9.76
CA ALA A 77 23.24 -7.35 10.43
C ALA A 77 24.40 -6.62 11.10
N PRO A 78 24.56 -6.71 12.44
CA PRO A 78 25.40 -5.80 13.22
C PRO A 78 26.63 -5.54 12.40
N ARG A 79 26.77 -4.32 11.82
CA ARG A 79 27.75 -4.08 10.76
C ARG A 79 29.04 -4.65 11.30
N GLU A 80 29.51 -5.74 10.70
CA GLU A 80 30.79 -6.31 11.08
C GLU A 80 31.74 -5.14 10.89
N LYS A 81 32.20 -4.57 12.01
CA LYS A 81 32.79 -3.24 12.03
C LYS A 81 33.88 -3.28 10.98
N SER A 82 33.74 -2.44 9.96
CA SER A 82 34.72 -2.45 8.88
C SER A 82 36.08 -2.19 9.52
N LYS A 83 37.12 -2.93 9.12
CA LYS A 83 38.49 -2.75 9.66
C LYS A 83 38.90 -1.27 9.65
N ALA A 84 38.44 -0.50 8.67
CA ALA A 84 38.63 0.95 8.59
C ALA A 84 38.00 1.75 9.75
N ASP A 85 36.79 1.36 10.18
CA ASP A 85 36.09 1.98 11.32
C ASP A 85 36.84 1.69 12.63
N GLU A 86 37.40 0.49 12.79
CA GLU A 86 38.20 0.12 13.96
C GLU A 86 39.54 0.84 13.99
N LEU A 87 40.23 0.98 12.84
CA LEU A 87 41.43 1.80 12.71
C LEU A 87 41.16 3.27 13.05
N THR A 88 40.02 3.80 12.62
CA THR A 88 39.60 5.18 12.94
C THR A 88 39.34 5.33 14.44
N LYS A 89 38.73 4.32 15.08
CA LYS A 89 38.50 4.32 16.53
C LYS A 89 39.82 4.26 17.31
N LEU A 90 40.76 3.42 16.90
CA LEU A 90 42.08 3.33 17.51
C LEU A 90 42.84 4.66 17.39
N ALA A 91 42.76 5.32 16.24
CA ALA A 91 43.44 6.61 16.02
C ALA A 91 42.92 7.70 16.96
N ARG A 92 41.61 7.70 17.26
CA ARG A 92 41.00 8.60 18.24
C ARG A 92 41.46 8.31 19.68
N LEU A 93 41.49 7.04 20.07
CA LEU A 93 41.92 6.65 21.42
C LEU A 93 43.39 6.99 21.69
N HIS A 94 44.23 6.90 20.65
CA HIS A 94 45.61 7.35 20.72
C HIS A 94 45.74 8.87 20.83
N SER A 95 44.97 9.64 20.05
CA SER A 95 44.99 11.11 20.15
C SER A 95 44.49 11.62 21.50
N ASP A 96 43.56 10.90 22.13
CA ASP A 96 43.00 11.25 23.44
C ASP A 96 43.95 10.87 24.60
N GLY A 97 45.11 10.26 24.30
CA GLY A 97 46.09 9.81 25.30
C GLY A 97 45.64 8.62 26.15
N VAL A 98 44.52 7.99 25.78
CA VAL A 98 43.96 6.80 26.46
C VAL A 98 44.74 5.54 26.10
N LEU A 99 45.33 5.51 24.90
CA LEU A 99 46.10 4.39 24.38
C LEU A 99 47.56 4.79 24.20
N THR A 100 48.49 3.94 24.64
CA THR A 100 49.91 4.15 24.39
C THR A 100 50.28 3.81 22.95
N GLN A 101 51.40 4.35 22.46
CA GLN A 101 51.88 4.10 21.09
C GLN A 101 52.10 2.60 20.82
N GLU A 102 52.55 1.84 21.84
CA GLU A 102 52.82 0.40 21.73
C GLU A 102 51.55 -0.43 21.56
N GLU A 103 50.49 -0.10 22.30
CA GLU A 103 49.19 -0.76 22.22
C GLU A 103 48.48 -0.43 20.89
N PHE A 104 48.60 0.81 20.44
CA PHE A 104 48.07 1.26 19.15
C PHE A 104 48.69 0.49 17.98
N ASP A 105 50.02 0.36 17.94
CA ASP A 105 50.71 -0.33 16.86
C ASP A 105 50.44 -1.85 16.87
N THR A 106 50.19 -2.43 18.05
CA THR A 106 49.84 -3.84 18.19
C THR A 106 48.44 -4.14 17.64
N GLU A 107 47.43 -3.36 18.02
CA GLU A 107 46.05 -3.60 17.55
C GLU A 107 45.90 -3.25 16.07
N LYS A 108 46.57 -2.20 15.58
CA LYS A 108 46.61 -1.85 14.16
C LYS A 108 47.18 -3.00 13.31
N ARG A 109 48.26 -3.64 13.73
CA ARG A 109 48.87 -4.78 13.00
C ARG A 109 47.92 -5.98 12.94
N LYS A 110 47.24 -6.28 14.03
CA LYS A 110 46.28 -7.38 14.14
C LYS A 110 45.06 -7.18 13.24
N LEU A 111 44.56 -5.94 13.12
CA LEU A 111 43.44 -5.61 12.25
C LEU A 111 43.80 -5.65 10.75
N LEU A 112 45.06 -5.35 10.41
CA LEU A 112 45.56 -5.37 9.03
C LEU A 112 45.99 -6.77 8.55
N SER A 113 46.25 -7.71 9.46
CA SER A 113 46.72 -9.06 9.12
C SER A 113 45.62 -10.12 9.05
N GLN A 114 44.42 -9.82 9.55
CA GLN A 114 43.21 -10.64 9.41
C GLN A 114 42.56 -10.42 8.04
#